data_AF-A0A938FMU8-F1
#
_entry.id   AF-A0A938FMU8-F1
#
_cell.length_a   1.000
_cell.length_b   1.000
_cell.length_c   1.000
_cell.angle_alpha   90.00
_cell.angle_beta   90.00
_cell.angle_gamma   90.00
#
_symmetry.space_group_name_H-M   'P 1'
#
loop_
_entity.id
_entity.type
_entity.pdbx_description
1 polymer ?
#
loop_
_entity_poly.entity_id
_entity_poly.type
_entity_poly.pdbx_seq_one_letter_code
_entity_poly.pdbx_strand_id
1 'polypeptide(L)'
;MTQTHLITAPFPELWSSVKSAVVIDGIGLDGKVFVDEPSIELKLVKSPEILCEVDDAEFANFQRDSEAVFQELIRELNRVHETKHSERYWRIVCGAWFLQFAQVWYLRWKVANKVHETFGALICPKIDVQWQELTPVTHDEASLLFATDIWNHIAYAEAYEYVSRLNRVGFSDSSGKVSV
;
A
#
# COMPACT_ATOMS: atom_id res chain seq x y z
N MET A 1 19.90 -19.57 -6.53
CA MET A 1 19.50 -18.18 -6.85
C MET A 1 19.44 -17.41 -5.54
N THR A 2 19.95 -16.19 -5.50
CA THR A 2 19.84 -15.33 -4.32
C THR A 2 18.39 -14.87 -4.19
N GLN A 3 17.78 -15.06 -3.02
CA GLN A 3 16.39 -14.67 -2.79
C GLN A 3 16.29 -13.15 -2.64
N THR A 4 15.52 -12.51 -3.52
CA THR A 4 15.29 -11.05 -3.46
C THR A 4 14.09 -10.74 -2.57
N HIS A 5 14.25 -9.74 -1.71
CA HIS A 5 13.22 -9.26 -0.79
C HIS A 5 12.73 -7.88 -1.21
N LEU A 6 11.46 -7.56 -0.97
CA LEU A 6 10.95 -6.20 -0.97
C LEU A 6 11.05 -5.67 0.46
N ILE A 7 11.84 -4.62 0.66
CA ILE A 7 11.98 -3.96 1.96
C ILE A 7 11.36 -2.57 1.87
N THR A 8 10.40 -2.32 2.75
CA THR A 8 9.52 -1.14 2.67
C THR A 8 9.75 -0.13 3.79
N ALA A 9 10.71 -0.38 4.68
CA ALA A 9 11.01 0.48 5.83
C ALA A 9 12.41 0.24 6.44
N PRO A 10 12.91 1.14 7.30
CA PRO A 10 14.29 1.13 7.79
C PRO A 10 14.50 0.21 9.00
N PHE A 11 13.55 -0.67 9.33
CA PHE A 11 13.56 -1.46 10.56
C PHE A 11 14.55 -2.63 10.47
N PRO A 12 15.56 -2.73 11.35
CA PRO A 12 16.62 -3.75 11.28
C PRO A 12 16.14 -5.20 11.16
N GLU A 13 15.00 -5.50 11.74
CA GLU A 13 14.32 -6.80 11.71
C GLU A 13 14.07 -7.27 10.27
N LEU A 14 13.77 -6.33 9.37
CA LEU A 14 13.50 -6.61 7.95
C LEU A 14 14.75 -7.00 7.15
N TRP A 15 15.95 -6.67 7.66
CA TRP A 15 17.20 -6.74 6.90
C TRP A 15 18.15 -7.86 7.35
N SER A 16 17.93 -8.43 8.55
CA SER A 16 18.85 -9.33 9.27
C SER A 16 19.39 -10.56 8.48
N SER A 17 18.78 -10.91 7.36
CA SER A 17 19.21 -12.01 6.48
C SER A 17 19.17 -11.70 4.97
N VAL A 18 19.05 -10.42 4.61
CA VAL A 18 18.83 -9.98 3.22
C VAL A 18 20.17 -9.90 2.48
N LYS A 19 20.24 -10.51 1.29
CA LYS A 19 21.42 -10.42 0.39
C LYS A 19 21.12 -9.69 -0.92
N SER A 20 19.84 -9.61 -1.29
CA SER A 20 19.35 -8.87 -2.45
C SER A 20 18.00 -8.26 -2.08
N ALA A 21 17.83 -6.96 -2.31
CA ALA A 21 16.62 -6.24 -1.93
C ALA A 21 16.18 -5.24 -3.01
N VAL A 22 14.87 -5.12 -3.14
CA VAL A 22 14.19 -3.99 -3.78
C VAL A 22 13.73 -3.06 -2.67
N VAL A 23 14.05 -1.77 -2.78
CA VAL A 23 13.64 -0.74 -1.83
C VAL A 23 12.83 0.34 -2.53
N ILE A 24 11.82 0.86 -1.86
CA ILE A 24 10.99 1.98 -2.34
C ILE A 24 11.51 3.27 -1.72
N ASP A 25 11.73 4.30 -2.54
CA ASP A 25 12.20 5.64 -2.17
C ASP A 25 13.53 5.70 -1.40
N GLY A 26 14.27 4.59 -1.38
CA GLY A 26 15.63 4.51 -0.87
C GLY A 26 15.69 4.56 0.66
N ILE A 27 14.80 3.89 1.36
CA ILE A 27 14.83 3.85 2.84
C ILE A 27 15.98 2.94 3.33
N GLY A 28 16.81 3.45 4.24
CA GLY A 28 17.97 2.77 4.81
C GLY A 28 17.86 2.45 6.32
N LEU A 29 18.50 1.36 6.76
CA LEU A 29 18.58 0.79 8.11
C LEU A 29 18.80 1.75 9.29
N ASP A 30 19.43 2.90 9.05
CA ASP A 30 19.75 3.91 10.07
C ASP A 30 18.76 5.09 10.05
N GLY A 31 17.63 4.94 9.36
CA GLY A 31 16.66 6.00 9.12
C GLY A 31 17.15 7.05 8.12
N LYS A 32 18.34 6.87 7.51
CA LYS A 32 18.76 7.71 6.39
C LYS A 32 18.19 7.17 5.10
N VAL A 33 17.97 8.07 4.16
CA VAL A 33 17.80 7.68 2.77
C VAL A 33 19.15 7.09 2.32
N PHE A 34 19.13 5.86 1.80
CA PHE A 34 20.23 5.03 1.31
C PHE A 34 21.01 4.24 2.37
N VAL A 35 20.85 2.92 2.35
CA VAL A 35 21.85 1.99 2.87
C VAL A 35 22.86 1.73 1.75
N ASP A 36 24.09 2.19 1.93
CA ASP A 36 25.24 1.67 1.19
C ASP A 36 25.83 0.55 2.04
N GLU A 37 25.13 -0.59 2.10
CA GLU A 37 25.65 -1.82 2.67
C GLU A 37 26.21 -2.64 1.50
N PRO A 38 27.54 -2.63 1.28
CA PRO A 38 28.15 -3.22 0.08
C PRO A 38 27.90 -4.73 -0.03
N SER A 39 27.49 -5.36 1.08
CA SER A 39 27.15 -6.78 1.14
C SER A 39 25.75 -7.11 0.63
N ILE A 40 24.89 -6.11 0.35
CA ILE A 40 23.52 -6.28 -0.13
C ILE A 40 23.39 -5.73 -1.56
N GLU A 41 22.93 -6.55 -2.49
CA GLU A 41 22.55 -6.09 -3.84
C GLU A 41 21.24 -5.29 -3.75
N LEU A 42 21.30 -3.98 -3.98
CA LEU A 42 20.14 -3.09 -3.88
C LEU A 42 19.59 -2.65 -5.24
N LYS A 43 18.27 -2.73 -5.38
CA LYS A 43 17.49 -2.21 -6.50
C LYS A 43 16.54 -1.14 -5.99
N LEU A 44 16.71 0.08 -6.48
CA LEU A 44 15.89 1.22 -6.06
C LEU A 44 14.67 1.37 -6.98
N VAL A 45 13.51 1.53 -6.35
CA VAL A 45 12.26 1.98 -6.99
C VAL A 45 11.93 3.35 -6.43
N LYS A 46 11.73 4.33 -7.30
CA LYS A 46 11.36 5.69 -6.91
C LYS A 46 9.88 5.90 -7.17
N SER A 47 9.09 6.04 -6.11
CA SER A 47 7.66 6.29 -6.22
C SER A 47 7.33 7.54 -7.04
N PRO A 48 8.06 8.68 -6.96
CA PRO A 48 7.70 9.85 -7.77
C PRO A 48 7.73 9.60 -9.28
N GLU A 49 8.64 8.74 -9.76
CA GLU A 49 8.75 8.37 -11.18
C GLU A 49 7.56 7.51 -11.63
N ILE A 50 6.95 6.74 -10.73
CA ILE A 50 5.75 5.94 -11.01
C ILE A 50 4.49 6.81 -10.90
N LEU A 51 4.45 7.68 -9.89
CA LEU A 51 3.27 8.47 -9.57
C LEU A 51 3.11 9.68 -10.50
N CYS A 52 4.18 10.14 -11.17
CA CYS A 52 4.06 11.15 -12.21
C CYS A 52 3.40 10.65 -13.49
N GLU A 53 3.23 9.33 -13.65
CA GLU A 53 2.52 8.72 -14.79
C GLU A 53 0.99 8.74 -14.61
N VAL A 54 0.46 9.22 -13.47
CA VAL A 54 -0.99 9.33 -13.27
C VAL A 54 -1.55 10.41 -14.21
N ASP A 55 -2.39 9.99 -15.14
CA ASP A 55 -3.12 10.89 -16.05
C ASP A 55 -4.55 11.18 -15.55
N ASP A 56 -5.26 12.07 -16.27
CA ASP A 56 -6.62 12.46 -15.93
C ASP A 56 -7.61 11.28 -15.96
N ALA A 57 -7.40 10.31 -16.85
CA ALA A 57 -8.28 9.15 -16.98
C ALA A 57 -8.12 8.21 -15.80
N GLU A 58 -6.88 7.97 -15.38
CA GLU A 58 -6.54 7.20 -14.20
C GLU A 58 -7.05 7.89 -12.93
N PHE A 59 -6.87 9.21 -12.82
CA PHE A 59 -7.41 9.98 -11.70
C PHE A 59 -8.93 9.89 -11.62
N ALA A 60 -9.63 9.95 -12.75
CA ALA A 60 -11.09 9.76 -12.81
C ALA A 60 -11.51 8.33 -12.38
N ASN A 61 -10.70 7.31 -12.67
CA ASN A 61 -10.95 5.96 -12.20
C ASN A 61 -10.81 5.86 -10.68
N PHE A 62 -9.71 6.41 -10.13
CA PHE A 62 -9.53 6.51 -8.69
C PHE A 62 -10.72 7.20 -8.01
N GLN A 63 -11.21 8.32 -8.55
CA GLN A 63 -12.37 9.03 -7.99
C GLN A 63 -13.63 8.16 -7.98
N ARG A 64 -13.89 7.43 -9.06
CA ARG A 64 -15.05 6.54 -9.16
C ARG A 64 -14.98 5.39 -8.15
N ASP A 65 -13.82 4.75 -8.06
CA ASP A 65 -13.63 3.59 -7.20
C ASP A 65 -13.63 3.98 -5.72
N SER A 66 -12.98 5.10 -5.38
CA SER A 66 -12.99 5.64 -4.02
C SER A 66 -14.40 6.08 -3.58
N GLU A 67 -15.20 6.64 -4.48
CA GLU A 67 -16.61 6.96 -4.18
C GLU A 67 -17.43 5.71 -3.88
N ALA A 68 -17.24 4.62 -4.62
CA ALA A 68 -17.93 3.36 -4.34
C ALA A 68 -17.58 2.83 -2.93
N VAL A 69 -16.31 2.88 -2.54
CA VAL A 69 -15.86 2.51 -1.19
C VAL A 69 -16.43 3.47 -0.13
N PHE A 70 -16.55 4.77 -0.43
CA PHE A 70 -17.15 5.73 0.49
C PHE A 70 -18.62 5.43 0.76
N GLN A 71 -19.37 5.00 -0.26
CA GLN A 71 -20.77 4.60 -0.12
C GLN A 71 -20.91 3.35 0.77
N GLU A 72 -19.97 2.42 0.72
CA GLU A 72 -19.93 1.28 1.64
C GLU A 72 -19.60 1.73 3.06
N LEU A 73 -18.62 2.62 3.24
CA LEU A 73 -18.29 3.22 4.53
C LEU A 73 -19.50 3.91 5.16
N ILE A 74 -20.28 4.66 4.40
CA ILE A 74 -21.51 5.31 4.89
C ILE A 74 -22.52 4.29 5.43
N ARG A 75 -22.70 3.16 4.74
CA ARG A 75 -23.60 2.10 5.21
C ARG A 75 -23.11 1.51 6.52
N GLU A 76 -21.81 1.25 6.63
CA GLU A 76 -21.20 0.72 7.85
C GLU A 76 -21.24 1.72 9.01
N LEU A 77 -21.00 3.00 8.77
CA LEU A 77 -21.10 4.05 9.79
C LEU A 77 -22.55 4.18 10.29
N ASN A 78 -23.53 4.22 9.40
CA ASN A 78 -24.93 4.20 9.80
C ASN A 78 -25.29 2.93 10.59
N ARG A 79 -24.77 1.76 10.19
CA ARG A 79 -25.00 0.49 10.88
C ARG A 79 -24.39 0.47 12.29
N VAL A 80 -23.13 0.85 12.43
CA VAL A 80 -22.39 0.83 13.71
C VAL A 80 -22.94 1.87 14.69
N HIS A 81 -23.35 3.03 14.20
CA HIS A 81 -23.91 4.10 15.03
C HIS A 81 -25.43 3.99 15.22
N GLU A 82 -26.08 3.01 14.60
CA GLU A 82 -27.55 2.84 14.60
C GLU A 82 -28.31 4.11 14.13
N THR A 83 -27.74 4.81 13.16
CA THR A 83 -28.30 6.04 12.58
C THR A 83 -28.73 5.86 11.13
N LYS A 84 -29.40 6.87 10.57
CA LYS A 84 -29.77 6.94 9.14
C LYS A 84 -29.39 8.29 8.57
N HIS A 85 -28.16 8.72 8.84
CA HIS A 85 -27.63 9.96 8.32
C HIS A 85 -27.38 9.87 6.81
N SER A 86 -27.54 11.00 6.13
CA SER A 86 -27.35 11.09 4.68
C SER A 86 -25.87 11.02 4.30
N GLU A 87 -25.59 10.70 3.03
CA GLU A 87 -24.25 10.82 2.46
C GLU A 87 -23.65 12.20 2.73
N ARG A 88 -24.42 13.27 2.52
CA ARG A 88 -23.97 14.65 2.79
C ARG A 88 -23.48 14.83 4.22
N TYR A 89 -24.16 14.24 5.20
CA TYR A 89 -23.74 14.31 6.60
C TYR A 89 -22.38 13.65 6.79
N TRP A 90 -22.21 12.41 6.33
CA TRP A 90 -20.95 11.68 6.48
C TRP A 90 -19.81 12.31 5.67
N ARG A 91 -20.11 12.90 4.53
CA ARG A 91 -19.14 13.66 3.73
C ARG A 91 -18.61 14.90 4.46
N ILE A 92 -19.43 15.53 5.30
CA ILE A 92 -19.00 16.61 6.20
C ILE A 92 -18.17 16.06 7.36
N VAL A 93 -18.60 14.94 7.95
CA VAL A 93 -17.97 14.37 9.16
C VAL A 93 -16.59 13.76 8.87
N CYS A 94 -16.48 12.93 7.82
CA CYS A 94 -15.27 12.16 7.55
C CYS A 94 -14.85 12.15 6.07
N GLY A 95 -15.50 12.94 5.20
CA GLY A 95 -15.20 12.94 3.76
C GLY A 95 -13.78 13.39 3.44
N ALA A 96 -13.29 14.45 4.10
CA ALA A 96 -11.92 14.94 3.92
C ALA A 96 -10.88 13.89 4.34
N TRP A 97 -11.10 13.30 5.53
CA TRP A 97 -10.28 12.20 6.04
C TRP A 97 -10.25 11.02 5.08
N PHE A 98 -11.42 10.58 4.61
CA PHE A 98 -11.54 9.44 3.73
C PHE A 98 -10.84 9.67 2.40
N LEU A 99 -10.98 10.85 1.81
CA LEU A 99 -10.32 11.17 0.54
C LEU A 99 -8.80 11.08 0.68
N GLN A 100 -8.23 11.63 1.77
CA GLN A 100 -6.81 11.50 2.05
C GLN A 100 -6.40 10.05 2.26
N PHE A 101 -7.13 9.30 3.07
CA PHE A 101 -6.90 7.87 3.30
C PHE A 101 -6.91 7.06 2.00
N ALA A 102 -7.93 7.26 1.16
CA ALA A 102 -8.08 6.58 -0.12
C ALA A 102 -6.93 6.91 -1.08
N GLN A 103 -6.53 8.18 -1.17
CA GLN A 103 -5.38 8.59 -1.99
C GLN A 103 -4.11 7.92 -1.52
N VAL A 104 -3.84 7.93 -0.21
CA VAL A 104 -2.62 7.35 0.36
C VAL A 104 -2.53 5.86 0.01
N TRP A 105 -3.61 5.09 0.19
CA TRP A 105 -3.66 3.67 -0.19
C TRP A 105 -3.52 3.44 -1.69
N TYR A 106 -4.22 4.22 -2.50
CA TYR A 106 -4.15 4.13 -3.96
C TYR A 106 -2.70 4.25 -4.46
N LEU A 107 -1.95 5.23 -3.96
CA LEU A 107 -0.56 5.44 -4.34
C LEU A 107 0.34 4.25 -3.96
N ARG A 108 0.15 3.65 -2.76
CA ARG A 108 0.93 2.46 -2.34
C ARG A 108 0.58 1.26 -3.22
N TRP A 109 -0.68 1.10 -3.58
CA TRP A 109 -1.12 0.04 -4.49
C TRP A 109 -0.53 0.19 -5.88
N LYS A 110 -0.51 1.41 -6.45
CA LYS A 110 0.11 1.68 -7.76
C LYS A 110 1.61 1.35 -7.76
N VAL A 111 2.34 1.78 -6.74
CA VAL A 111 3.77 1.46 -6.59
C VAL A 111 3.97 -0.05 -6.41
N ALA A 112 3.16 -0.71 -5.59
CA ALA A 112 3.24 -2.16 -5.38
C ALA A 112 2.98 -2.95 -6.66
N ASN A 113 2.00 -2.55 -7.48
CA ASN A 113 1.77 -3.10 -8.82
C ASN A 113 3.01 -2.99 -9.69
N LYS A 114 3.59 -1.78 -9.79
CA LYS A 114 4.78 -1.56 -10.63
C LYS A 114 5.98 -2.39 -10.16
N VAL A 115 6.18 -2.51 -8.83
CA VAL A 115 7.23 -3.37 -8.25
C VAL A 115 7.01 -4.83 -8.67
N HIS A 116 5.77 -5.32 -8.56
CA HIS A 116 5.43 -6.68 -8.93
C HIS A 116 5.59 -6.93 -10.44
N GLU A 117 5.17 -6.01 -11.30
CA GLU A 117 5.35 -6.09 -12.75
C GLU A 117 6.84 -6.14 -13.15
N THR A 118 7.67 -5.36 -12.45
CA THR A 118 9.10 -5.21 -12.78
C THR A 118 9.95 -6.37 -12.27
N PHE A 119 9.68 -6.84 -11.06
CA PHE A 119 10.54 -7.81 -10.36
C PHE A 119 9.88 -9.17 -10.11
N GLY A 120 8.60 -9.32 -10.44
CA GLY A 120 7.80 -10.50 -10.13
C GLY A 120 7.48 -10.62 -8.64
N ALA A 121 7.23 -11.86 -8.20
CA ALA A 121 6.96 -12.16 -6.80
C ALA A 121 8.23 -12.09 -5.94
N LEU A 122 8.23 -11.20 -4.95
CA LEU A 122 9.27 -10.99 -3.97
C LEU A 122 8.79 -11.44 -2.59
N ILE A 123 9.74 -11.74 -1.70
CA ILE A 123 9.43 -11.90 -0.28
C ILE A 123 9.32 -10.51 0.34
N CYS A 124 8.18 -10.17 0.93
CA CYS A 124 7.98 -8.93 1.68
C CYS A 124 7.78 -9.29 3.16
N PRO A 125 8.84 -9.22 4.00
CA PRO A 125 8.69 -9.44 5.43
C PRO A 125 7.75 -8.41 6.04
N LYS A 126 6.97 -8.81 7.04
CA LYS A 126 6.06 -7.94 7.80
C LYS A 126 6.50 -7.84 9.25
N ILE A 127 6.36 -6.65 9.81
CA ILE A 127 6.45 -6.45 11.26
C ILE A 127 5.10 -6.78 11.86
N ASP A 128 5.11 -7.48 12.99
CA ASP A 128 3.91 -7.74 13.79
C ASP A 128 3.55 -6.46 14.54
N VAL A 129 2.45 -5.81 14.12
CA VAL A 129 1.93 -4.60 14.72
C VAL A 129 0.42 -4.77 14.88
N GLN A 130 -0.09 -4.40 16.05
CA GLN A 130 -1.53 -4.45 16.31
C GLN A 130 -2.22 -3.24 15.67
N TRP A 131 -3.36 -3.45 15.02
CA TRP A 131 -4.11 -2.37 14.35
C TRP A 131 -4.49 -1.21 15.28
N GLN A 132 -4.67 -1.50 16.57
CA GLN A 132 -4.95 -0.51 17.62
C GLN A 132 -3.80 0.50 17.76
N GLU A 133 -2.57 0.12 17.43
CA GLU A 133 -1.38 0.99 17.47
C GLU A 133 -1.31 1.93 16.25
N LEU A 134 -2.15 1.68 15.24
CA LEU A 134 -2.17 2.39 13.95
C LEU A 134 -3.53 3.06 13.67
N THR A 135 -4.38 3.14 14.69
CA THR A 135 -5.68 3.80 14.56
C THR A 135 -5.56 5.24 15.04
N PRO A 136 -5.57 6.24 14.13
CA PRO A 136 -5.50 7.63 14.53
C PRO A 136 -6.81 8.05 15.21
N VAL A 137 -6.74 8.90 16.25
CA VAL A 137 -7.92 9.43 16.94
C VAL A 137 -8.49 10.63 16.19
N THR A 138 -7.63 11.39 15.52
CA THR A 138 -8.02 12.61 14.80
C THR A 138 -7.55 12.60 13.35
N HIS A 139 -8.13 13.49 12.54
CA HIS A 139 -7.71 13.71 11.16
C HIS A 139 -6.23 14.13 11.05
N ASP A 140 -5.78 15.00 11.97
CA ASP A 140 -4.41 15.52 11.97
C ASP A 140 -3.43 14.42 12.38
N GLU A 141 -3.79 13.61 13.37
CA GLU A 141 -3.03 12.39 13.71
C GLU A 141 -2.96 11.41 12.55
N ALA A 142 -4.04 11.21 11.80
CA ALA A 142 -4.03 10.36 10.62
C ALA A 142 -3.03 10.86 9.58
N SER A 143 -3.03 12.18 9.33
CA SER A 143 -2.10 12.82 8.41
C SER A 143 -0.64 12.62 8.81
N LEU A 144 -0.33 12.78 10.10
CA LEU A 144 1.01 12.54 10.64
C LEU A 144 1.37 11.05 10.57
N LEU A 145 0.42 10.16 10.89
CA LEU A 145 0.62 8.72 10.88
C LEU A 145 0.99 8.22 9.48
N PHE A 146 0.33 8.72 8.43
CA PHE A 146 0.63 8.35 7.03
C PHE A 146 2.06 8.72 6.59
N ALA A 147 2.73 9.63 7.30
CA ALA A 147 4.11 10.00 7.06
C ALA A 147 5.13 9.16 7.85
N THR A 148 4.69 8.28 8.75
CA THR A 148 5.59 7.45 9.56
C THR A 148 6.06 6.21 8.79
N ASP A 149 7.28 5.75 9.10
CA ASP A 149 7.84 4.53 8.49
C ASP A 149 7.00 3.29 8.81
N ILE A 150 6.45 3.19 10.02
CA ILE A 150 5.69 2.01 10.43
C ILE A 150 4.38 1.89 9.67
N TRP A 151 3.67 3.00 9.47
CA TRP A 151 2.44 2.99 8.70
C TRP A 151 2.72 2.72 7.22
N ASN A 152 3.76 3.37 6.67
CA ASN A 152 4.17 3.14 5.29
C ASN A 152 4.60 1.70 5.05
N HIS A 153 5.36 1.10 5.96
CA HIS A 153 5.75 -0.32 5.92
C HIS A 153 4.54 -1.21 5.71
N ILE A 154 3.54 -1.04 6.57
CA ILE A 154 2.33 -1.87 6.61
C ILE A 154 1.50 -1.65 5.37
N ALA A 155 1.25 -0.38 4.99
CA ALA A 155 0.50 -0.06 3.79
C ALA A 155 1.14 -0.66 2.53
N TYR A 156 2.47 -0.57 2.38
CA TYR A 156 3.17 -1.19 1.25
C TYR A 156 3.15 -2.72 1.31
N ALA A 157 3.33 -3.32 2.49
CA ALA A 157 3.33 -4.78 2.62
C ALA A 157 1.95 -5.39 2.32
N GLU A 158 0.87 -4.77 2.82
CA GLU A 158 -0.52 -5.15 2.52
C GLU A 158 -0.84 -4.95 1.03
N ALA A 159 -0.48 -3.79 0.47
CA ALA A 159 -0.69 -3.52 -0.95
C ALA A 159 0.05 -4.54 -1.83
N TYR A 160 1.30 -4.86 -1.51
CA TYR A 160 2.11 -5.81 -2.28
C TYR A 160 1.61 -7.24 -2.15
N GLU A 161 1.16 -7.67 -0.97
CA GLU A 161 0.54 -8.98 -0.80
C GLU A 161 -0.74 -9.10 -1.63
N TYR A 162 -1.60 -8.08 -1.58
CA TYR A 162 -2.82 -8.03 -2.37
C TYR A 162 -2.54 -8.18 -3.87
N VAL A 163 -1.62 -7.38 -4.40
CA VAL A 163 -1.17 -7.43 -5.80
C VAL A 163 -0.61 -8.80 -6.16
N SER A 164 0.27 -9.33 -5.32
CA SER A 164 0.91 -10.63 -5.55
C SER A 164 -0.12 -11.76 -5.60
N ARG A 165 -1.17 -11.69 -4.77
CA ARG A 165 -2.26 -12.65 -4.77
C ARG A 165 -3.12 -12.53 -6.03
N LEU A 166 -3.48 -11.33 -6.46
CA LEU A 166 -4.24 -11.13 -7.70
C LEU A 166 -3.52 -11.72 -8.91
N ASN A 167 -2.21 -11.46 -9.02
CA ASN A 167 -1.41 -11.97 -10.13
C ASN A 167 -1.28 -13.50 -10.09
N ARG A 168 -1.20 -14.12 -8.90
CA ARG A 168 -1.22 -15.61 -8.78
C ARG A 168 -2.52 -16.22 -9.28
N VAL A 169 -3.67 -15.59 -9.00
CA VAL A 169 -4.99 -16.09 -9.42
C VAL A 169 -5.21 -15.87 -10.93
N GLY A 170 -4.70 -14.77 -11.50
CA GLY A 170 -4.74 -14.53 -12.95
C GLY A 170 -3.99 -15.58 -13.79
N PHE A 171 -2.94 -16.21 -13.23
CA PHE A 171 -2.24 -17.32 -13.89
C PHE A 171 -3.01 -18.66 -13.82
N SER A 172 -3.88 -18.89 -12.83
CA SER A 172 -4.66 -20.14 -12.75
C SER A 172 -5.81 -20.22 -13.77
N ASP A 173 -6.35 -19.09 -14.23
CA ASP A 173 -7.48 -19.07 -15.19
C ASP A 173 -7.07 -19.17 -16.66
N SER A 174 -5.77 -19.17 -16.98
CA SER A 174 -5.28 -19.30 -18.37
C SER A 174 -5.02 -20.75 -18.82
N SER A 175 -5.38 -21.75 -18.01
CA SER A 175 -5.19 -23.18 -18.34
C SER A 175 -6.48 -24.03 -18.39
N GLY A 176 -7.65 -23.39 -18.31
CA GLY A 176 -8.95 -24.06 -18.44
C GLY A 176 -9.28 -24.44 -19.88
N LYS A 177 -8.77 -25.57 -20.34
CA LYS A 177 -9.26 -26.27 -21.54
C LYS A 177 -10.77 -26.46 -21.44
N VAL A 178 -11.52 -25.86 -22.37
CA VAL A 178 -12.88 -26.29 -22.67
C VAL A 178 -12.79 -27.69 -23.26
N SER A 179 -13.30 -28.68 -22.53
CA SER A 179 -13.54 -30.02 -23.04
C SER A 179 -15.05 -30.23 -23.08
N VAL A 180 -15.58 -30.19 -24.31
CA VAL A 180 -16.87 -30.68 -24.83
C VAL A 180 -18.13 -30.41 -23.99
#